data_AF-A0A8T5M529-F1
#
_entry.id   AF-A0A8T5M529-F1
#
_cell.length_a   1.000
_cell.length_b   1.000
_cell.length_c   1.000
_cell.angle_alpha   90.00
_cell.angle_beta   90.00
_cell.angle_gamma   90.00
#
_symmetry.space_group_name_H-M   'P 1'
#
loop_
_entity.id
_entity.type
_entity.pdbx_description
1 polymer ?
#
loop_
_entity_poly.entity_id
_entity_poly.type
_entity_poly.pdbx_seq_one_letter_code
_entity_poly.pdbx_strand_id
1 'polypeptide(L)'
;MKPNHNSKNGETNGKTAEPTDNEIKKNLEEEQKVFAELLQREEQDIPVESKGEEEVIETYEFKSKTIPITIKIKKVRGEFVPIYQVNIASISRTTEFLLEKIRQEIIKKISLGLVEIKDIKKASLVEDKFKETIEVLIGKYFPDVDDETKGFLTSYLVSKALGLGNVEILMSDEMLEEVVINQATDPIWVYHKKYGWLKTTLYVRNEDQTKHYASIIGRKVGRQISVLEPLLDAHLSEGDRANATIMPISTAGNTITLRKFSRDPWTITKFIKSKTMCMEAAALIWMAMEYEMSAIIAGGTASGKTSTLNVLANFFPPNQRIISIEDTREIRLPKFLHWVPMNTRLPNSEGKGEISMENLLVNALRQRPDRILVGEVRRKREAETLFEAIHTGHSVYATFHSNNAEETVERLTNAPIDVPKIMLPAISMIIVQFRNRRTGTRRTFQIAEILHDSTANVLMQYDYKKDKLVWKNKSKSLFANLRLYTGFTELEINKELKEKVNILEYMIKHNIDDVDAVGRVMAEYYTDKKNLFSVIAKGRLLK
;
A
#
# COMPACT_ATOMS: atom_id res chain seq x y z
N MET A 1 -71.50 -54.12 19.11
CA MET A 1 -71.35 -52.97 20.04
C MET A 1 -71.54 -51.67 19.25
N LYS A 2 -72.67 -50.99 19.46
CA LYS A 2 -72.78 -49.52 19.28
C LYS A 2 -72.26 -48.86 20.58
N PRO A 3 -71.84 -47.58 20.62
CA PRO A 3 -72.50 -46.47 19.93
C PRO A 3 -71.62 -45.31 19.38
N ASN A 4 -72.28 -44.50 18.53
CA ASN A 4 -72.31 -43.02 18.37
C ASN A 4 -71.01 -42.19 18.38
N HIS A 5 -70.79 -41.17 17.54
CA HIS A 5 -71.73 -40.14 17.08
C HIS A 5 -71.29 -39.48 15.75
N ASN A 6 -72.31 -39.12 14.95
CA ASN A 6 -72.29 -38.18 13.83
C ASN A 6 -71.49 -36.88 14.07
N SER A 7 -70.83 -36.37 13.03
CA SER A 7 -71.23 -35.08 12.45
C SER A 7 -70.71 -34.92 11.01
N LYS A 8 -71.57 -34.30 10.20
CA LYS A 8 -71.42 -33.99 8.77
C LYS A 8 -70.28 -32.98 8.55
N ASN A 9 -69.49 -33.17 7.49
CA ASN A 9 -68.82 -32.06 6.81
C ASN A 9 -69.19 -32.11 5.34
N GLY A 10 -69.96 -31.11 4.90
CA GLY A 10 -70.23 -30.82 3.50
C GLY A 10 -69.01 -30.21 2.86
N GLU A 11 -68.74 -30.64 1.64
CA GLU A 11 -67.79 -30.01 0.72
C GLU A 11 -68.29 -28.61 0.36
N THR A 12 -67.49 -27.59 0.67
CA THR A 12 -67.55 -26.29 0.01
C THR A 12 -66.23 -26.05 -0.70
N ASN A 13 -66.27 -26.20 -2.04
CA ASN A 13 -65.23 -25.77 -2.95
C ASN A 13 -65.03 -24.24 -2.85
N GLY A 14 -64.04 -23.81 -2.06
CA GLY A 14 -63.52 -22.44 -2.08
C GLY A 14 -62.29 -22.37 -2.98
N LYS A 15 -62.45 -21.92 -4.22
CA LYS A 15 -61.33 -21.45 -5.06
C LYS A 15 -60.74 -20.21 -4.40
N THR A 16 -59.54 -20.29 -3.84
CA THR A 16 -58.71 -19.11 -3.52
C THR A 16 -58.20 -18.54 -4.83
N ALA A 17 -58.73 -17.40 -5.25
CA ALA A 17 -58.22 -16.63 -6.38
C ALA A 17 -56.88 -15.99 -5.98
N GLU A 18 -55.87 -16.10 -6.85
CA GLU A 18 -54.63 -15.32 -6.75
C GLU A 18 -54.96 -13.83 -6.91
N PRO A 19 -54.36 -12.94 -6.09
CA PRO A 19 -54.66 -11.51 -6.16
C PRO A 19 -54.24 -10.95 -7.51
N THR A 20 -55.11 -10.15 -8.12
CA THR A 20 -54.83 -9.52 -9.41
C THR A 20 -53.75 -8.43 -9.26
N ASP A 21 -52.99 -8.11 -10.32
CA ASP A 21 -51.93 -7.09 -10.31
C ASP A 21 -52.41 -5.72 -9.75
N ASN A 22 -53.70 -5.41 -9.87
CA ASN A 22 -54.31 -4.21 -9.31
C ASN A 22 -54.52 -4.29 -7.79
N GLU A 23 -54.81 -5.46 -7.23
CA GLU A 23 -54.90 -5.68 -5.78
C GLU A 23 -53.52 -5.64 -5.12
N ILE A 24 -52.49 -6.14 -5.80
CA ILE A 24 -51.09 -6.07 -5.34
C ILE A 24 -50.62 -4.61 -5.29
N LYS A 25 -50.91 -3.81 -6.33
CA LYS A 25 -50.57 -2.37 -6.35
C LYS A 25 -51.30 -1.59 -5.25
N LYS A 26 -52.57 -1.90 -5.02
CA LYS A 26 -53.37 -1.21 -3.99
C LYS A 26 -52.89 -1.55 -2.57
N ASN A 27 -52.51 -2.80 -2.32
CA ASN A 27 -51.92 -3.21 -1.05
C ASN A 27 -50.54 -2.57 -0.82
N LEU A 28 -49.72 -2.41 -1.87
CA LEU A 28 -48.44 -1.70 -1.80
C LEU A 28 -48.60 -0.21 -1.47
N GLU A 29 -49.62 0.46 -2.01
CA GLU A 29 -49.92 1.87 -1.71
C GLU A 29 -50.46 2.07 -0.28
N GLU A 30 -51.27 1.13 0.23
CA GLU A 30 -51.76 1.16 1.62
C GLU A 30 -50.63 0.89 2.62
N GLU A 31 -49.74 -0.08 2.34
CA GLU A 31 -48.54 -0.33 3.16
C GLU A 31 -47.60 0.88 3.17
N GLN A 32 -47.43 1.57 2.04
CA GLN A 32 -46.63 2.80 1.95
C GLN A 32 -47.21 3.95 2.78
N LYS A 33 -48.53 4.08 2.86
CA LYS A 33 -49.20 5.09 3.70
C LYS A 33 -49.04 4.82 5.19
N VAL A 34 -49.26 3.56 5.61
CA VAL A 34 -49.08 3.16 7.01
C VAL A 34 -47.61 3.34 7.45
N PHE A 35 -46.67 3.07 6.54
CA PHE A 35 -45.25 3.28 6.78
C PHE A 35 -44.86 4.77 6.87
N ALA A 36 -45.48 5.65 6.06
CA ALA A 36 -45.28 7.09 6.15
C ALA A 36 -45.79 7.69 7.48
N GLU A 37 -46.90 7.16 8.03
CA GLU A 37 -47.40 7.56 9.34
C GLU A 37 -46.53 7.05 10.50
N LEU A 38 -45.92 5.88 10.37
CA LEU A 38 -44.95 5.34 11.34
C LEU A 38 -43.65 6.16 11.36
N LEU A 39 -43.15 6.59 10.20
CA LEU A 39 -41.98 7.47 10.06
C LEU A 39 -42.20 8.85 10.71
N GLN A 40 -43.40 9.42 10.59
CA GLN A 40 -43.73 10.70 11.24
C GLN A 40 -43.82 10.60 12.77
N ARG A 41 -44.12 9.41 13.30
CA ARG A 41 -44.10 9.16 14.76
C ARG A 41 -42.68 8.93 15.29
N GLU A 42 -41.80 8.28 14.54
CA GLU A 42 -40.39 8.12 14.94
C GLU A 42 -39.59 9.44 14.88
N GLU A 43 -39.99 10.41 14.04
CA GLU A 43 -39.36 11.75 14.00
C GLU A 43 -39.62 12.60 15.25
N GLN A 44 -40.62 12.27 16.08
CA GLN A 44 -40.98 13.06 17.27
C GLN A 44 -40.28 12.59 18.57
N ASP A 45 -39.71 11.38 18.61
CA ASP A 45 -39.17 10.78 19.85
C ASP A 45 -37.64 10.54 19.85
N ILE A 46 -36.89 11.16 18.95
CA ILE A 46 -35.42 11.15 19.00
C ILE A 46 -34.95 12.36 19.82
N PRO A 47 -34.22 12.18 20.94
CA PRO A 47 -33.60 13.30 21.62
C PRO A 47 -32.62 13.98 20.66
N VAL A 48 -32.89 15.25 20.36
CA VAL A 48 -32.05 16.11 19.52
C VAL A 48 -30.73 16.35 20.25
N GLU A 49 -29.76 15.46 20.06
CA GLU A 49 -28.37 15.76 20.39
C GLU A 49 -27.88 16.93 19.51
N SER A 50 -27.32 17.93 20.18
CA SER A 50 -26.90 19.19 19.61
C SER A 50 -26.03 19.01 18.35
N LYS A 51 -26.47 19.54 17.21
CA LYS A 51 -25.63 19.73 16.02
C LYS A 51 -24.46 20.66 16.40
N GLY A 52 -23.34 20.09 16.80
CA GLY A 52 -22.09 20.82 16.95
C GLY A 52 -21.69 21.41 15.60
N GLU A 53 -21.10 22.60 15.61
CA GLU A 53 -20.58 23.26 14.40
C GLU A 53 -19.66 22.28 13.64
N GLU A 54 -20.04 21.96 12.40
CA GLU A 54 -19.26 21.12 11.49
C GLU A 54 -18.44 22.02 10.57
N GLU A 55 -17.12 21.87 10.58
CA GLU A 55 -16.22 22.57 9.65
C GLU A 55 -15.68 21.59 8.62
N VAL A 56 -15.96 21.83 7.33
CA VAL A 56 -15.42 21.02 6.23
C VAL A 56 -13.99 21.48 5.95
N ILE A 57 -13.03 20.59 6.13
CA ILE A 57 -11.60 20.86 5.93
C ILE A 57 -11.21 20.67 4.45
N GLU A 58 -11.67 19.58 3.84
CA GLU A 58 -11.31 19.21 2.47
C GLU A 58 -12.44 18.39 1.83
N THR A 59 -12.61 18.55 0.52
CA THR A 59 -13.52 17.74 -0.30
C THR A 59 -12.84 17.41 -1.61
N TYR A 60 -12.88 16.13 -1.99
CA TYR A 60 -12.39 15.66 -3.27
C TYR A 60 -13.20 14.48 -3.77
N GLU A 61 -13.07 14.19 -5.06
CA GLU A 61 -13.78 13.12 -5.73
C GLU A 61 -12.82 12.18 -6.43
N PHE A 62 -13.16 10.90 -6.43
CA PHE A 62 -12.45 9.89 -7.20
C PHE A 62 -13.42 8.79 -7.63
N LYS A 63 -12.99 7.96 -8.58
CA LYS A 63 -13.76 6.80 -9.05
C LYS A 63 -13.11 5.51 -8.55
N SER A 64 -13.86 4.69 -7.81
CA SER A 64 -13.46 3.31 -7.48
C SER A 64 -14.07 2.35 -8.49
N LYS A 65 -13.26 1.80 -9.40
CA LYS A 65 -13.74 1.08 -10.59
C LYS A 65 -14.69 1.99 -11.40
N THR A 66 -16.00 1.81 -11.29
CA THR A 66 -17.05 2.62 -11.92
C THR A 66 -17.85 3.48 -10.92
N ILE A 67 -17.55 3.40 -9.62
CA ILE A 67 -18.28 4.04 -8.53
C ILE A 67 -17.74 5.45 -8.28
N PRO A 68 -18.50 6.52 -8.58
CA PRO A 68 -18.13 7.89 -8.21
C PRO A 68 -18.27 8.11 -6.70
N ILE A 69 -17.19 8.53 -6.07
CA ILE A 69 -17.10 8.72 -4.62
C ILE A 69 -16.68 10.15 -4.33
N THR A 70 -17.43 10.82 -3.46
CA THR A 70 -17.12 12.15 -2.93
C THR A 70 -16.74 12.02 -1.46
N ILE A 71 -15.50 12.39 -1.14
CA ILE A 71 -14.98 12.39 0.22
C ILE A 71 -15.12 13.79 0.82
N LYS A 72 -15.61 13.86 2.06
CA LYS A 72 -15.62 15.09 2.85
C LYS A 72 -14.89 14.83 4.16
N ILE A 73 -13.82 15.60 4.42
CA ILE A 73 -13.11 15.55 5.69
C ILE A 73 -13.63 16.68 6.57
N LYS A 74 -14.18 16.35 7.74
CA LYS A 74 -14.84 17.30 8.62
C LYS A 74 -14.24 17.32 10.02
N LYS A 75 -14.15 18.49 10.62
CA LYS A 75 -13.92 18.63 12.06
C LYS A 75 -15.27 18.78 12.74
N VAL A 76 -15.56 17.90 13.68
CA VAL A 76 -16.81 17.92 14.45
C VAL A 76 -16.48 18.26 15.89
N ARG A 77 -17.23 19.20 16.48
CA ARG A 77 -17.05 19.58 17.88
C ARG A 77 -17.34 18.39 18.79
N GLY A 78 -16.40 18.08 19.69
CA GLY A 78 -16.48 16.92 20.59
C GLY A 78 -15.67 15.71 20.12
N GLU A 79 -15.29 15.67 18.85
CA GLU A 79 -14.38 14.66 18.32
C GLU A 79 -12.94 15.16 18.33
N PHE A 80 -12.01 14.31 18.80
CA PHE A 80 -10.58 14.64 18.85
C PHE A 80 -9.87 14.41 17.51
N VAL A 81 -10.52 13.72 16.58
CA VAL A 81 -9.99 13.39 15.25
C VAL A 81 -10.99 13.80 14.18
N PRO A 82 -10.53 14.27 13.01
CA PRO A 82 -11.45 14.59 11.92
C PRO A 82 -12.16 13.33 11.39
N ILE A 83 -13.38 13.54 10.87
CA ILE A 83 -14.22 12.51 10.28
C ILE A 83 -13.99 12.47 8.78
N TYR A 84 -13.67 11.29 8.26
CA TYR A 84 -13.58 10.94 6.85
C TYR A 84 -14.94 10.41 6.37
N GLN A 85 -15.75 11.30 5.81
CA GLN A 85 -17.09 10.96 5.35
C GLN A 85 -17.07 10.51 3.88
N VAL A 86 -17.44 9.25 3.65
CA VAL A 86 -17.58 8.66 2.31
C VAL A 86 -19.00 8.89 1.83
N ASN A 87 -19.17 9.59 0.70
CA ASN A 87 -20.44 9.70 0.01
C ASN A 87 -20.34 9.03 -1.35
N ILE A 88 -21.13 7.98 -1.56
CA ILE A 88 -21.25 7.34 -2.87
C ILE A 88 -22.34 8.10 -3.61
N ALA A 89 -21.98 8.81 -4.69
CA ALA A 89 -22.98 9.57 -5.44
C ALA A 89 -24.05 8.60 -5.99
N SER A 90 -25.32 9.03 -5.99
CA SER A 90 -26.51 8.33 -6.54
C SER A 90 -27.20 7.22 -5.72
N ILE A 91 -26.74 6.86 -4.51
CA ILE A 91 -27.49 5.90 -3.66
C ILE A 91 -28.33 6.66 -2.63
N SER A 92 -29.63 6.80 -2.89
CA SER A 92 -30.58 7.24 -1.86
C SER A 92 -30.76 6.16 -0.79
N ARG A 93 -31.25 6.53 0.42
CA ARG A 93 -31.60 5.54 1.46
C ARG A 93 -32.55 4.46 0.94
N THR A 94 -33.48 4.83 0.05
CA THR A 94 -34.42 3.91 -0.61
C THR A 94 -33.69 2.92 -1.51
N THR A 95 -32.74 3.40 -2.30
CA THR A 95 -31.88 2.58 -3.17
C THR A 95 -31.06 1.60 -2.34
N GLU A 96 -30.48 2.05 -1.21
CA GLU A 96 -29.70 1.19 -0.32
C GLU A 96 -30.52 0.04 0.27
N PHE A 97 -31.77 0.33 0.68
CA PHE A 97 -32.69 -0.69 1.18
C PHE A 97 -33.05 -1.74 0.11
N LEU A 98 -33.32 -1.30 -1.13
CA LEU A 98 -33.56 -2.18 -2.27
C LEU A 98 -32.34 -3.07 -2.59
N LEU A 99 -31.14 -2.49 -2.55
CA LEU A 99 -29.90 -3.24 -2.74
C LEU A 99 -29.68 -4.30 -1.64
N GLU A 100 -30.04 -4.02 -0.39
CA GLU A 100 -29.96 -5.00 0.70
C GLU A 100 -30.98 -6.14 0.52
N LYS A 101 -32.19 -5.85 0.01
CA LYS A 101 -33.17 -6.88 -0.40
C LYS A 101 -32.61 -7.76 -1.52
N ILE A 102 -32.04 -7.16 -2.56
CA ILE A 102 -31.39 -7.90 -3.66
C ILE A 102 -30.27 -8.81 -3.13
N ARG A 103 -29.44 -8.29 -2.22
CA ARG A 103 -28.37 -9.07 -1.57
C ARG A 103 -28.90 -10.29 -0.80
N GLN A 104 -30.00 -10.12 -0.06
CA GLN A 104 -30.65 -11.21 0.67
C GLN A 104 -31.19 -12.29 -0.29
N GLU A 105 -31.80 -11.88 -1.42
CA GLU A 105 -32.26 -12.82 -2.44
C GLU A 105 -31.10 -13.59 -3.09
N ILE A 106 -29.98 -12.92 -3.35
CA ILE A 106 -28.76 -13.53 -3.88
C ILE A 106 -28.27 -14.62 -2.91
N ILE A 107 -28.15 -14.31 -1.61
CA ILE A 107 -27.72 -15.29 -0.60
C ILE A 107 -28.67 -16.49 -0.54
N LYS A 108 -29.99 -16.26 -0.59
CA LYS A 108 -30.99 -17.34 -0.59
C LYS A 108 -30.89 -18.23 -1.82
N LYS A 109 -30.80 -17.65 -3.03
CA LYS A 109 -30.66 -18.40 -4.29
C LYS A 109 -29.36 -19.23 -4.31
N ILE A 110 -28.31 -18.74 -3.68
CA ILE A 110 -27.00 -19.40 -3.65
C ILE A 110 -26.92 -20.48 -2.58
N SER A 111 -27.57 -20.29 -1.42
CA SER A 111 -27.68 -21.32 -0.38
C SER A 111 -28.33 -22.61 -0.91
N LEU A 112 -29.18 -22.47 -1.94
CA LEU A 112 -29.81 -23.60 -2.66
C LEU A 112 -28.89 -24.26 -3.70
N GLY A 113 -27.76 -23.65 -4.07
CA GLY A 113 -26.84 -24.13 -5.11
C GLY A 113 -25.43 -24.52 -4.65
N LEU A 114 -25.06 -24.27 -3.39
CA LEU A 114 -23.72 -24.54 -2.86
C LEU A 114 -23.61 -25.92 -2.22
N VAL A 115 -23.39 -26.95 -3.04
CA VAL A 115 -22.79 -28.23 -2.60
C VAL A 115 -21.43 -28.50 -3.25
N GLU A 116 -21.03 -27.80 -4.32
CA GLU A 116 -19.92 -28.31 -5.15
C GLU A 116 -18.87 -27.27 -5.59
N ILE A 117 -18.17 -26.58 -4.69
CA ILE A 117 -16.98 -25.82 -5.16
C ILE A 117 -15.83 -25.88 -4.15
N LYS A 118 -14.99 -26.91 -4.30
CA LYS A 118 -13.67 -27.04 -3.63
C LYS A 118 -12.48 -26.61 -4.51
N ASP A 119 -12.71 -26.16 -5.75
CA ASP A 119 -11.63 -25.90 -6.71
C ASP A 119 -11.39 -24.41 -7.01
N ILE A 120 -10.15 -23.99 -6.76
CA ILE A 120 -9.62 -22.63 -6.96
C ILE A 120 -9.60 -22.21 -8.45
N LYS A 121 -9.69 -23.17 -9.38
CA LYS A 121 -9.71 -22.90 -10.84
C LYS A 121 -11.08 -22.45 -11.38
N LYS A 122 -12.15 -22.45 -10.58
CA LYS A 122 -13.52 -22.04 -10.99
C LYS A 122 -13.96 -20.69 -10.42
N ALA A 123 -13.08 -19.93 -9.77
CA ALA A 123 -13.46 -18.64 -9.15
C ALA A 123 -14.03 -17.62 -10.16
N SER A 124 -13.48 -17.55 -11.37
CA SER A 124 -13.99 -16.66 -12.44
C SER A 124 -15.40 -17.06 -12.88
N LEU A 125 -15.66 -18.36 -13.08
CA LEU A 125 -16.99 -18.89 -13.43
C LEU A 125 -18.05 -18.60 -12.37
N VAL A 126 -17.66 -18.51 -11.09
CA VAL A 126 -18.58 -18.16 -9.99
C VAL A 126 -18.85 -16.66 -10.00
N GLU A 127 -17.81 -15.82 -10.18
CA GLU A 127 -17.96 -14.37 -10.33
C GLU A 127 -18.86 -14.02 -11.51
N ASP A 128 -18.68 -14.67 -12.66
CA ASP A 128 -19.47 -14.43 -13.86
C ASP A 128 -20.95 -14.78 -13.64
N LYS A 129 -21.25 -15.95 -13.07
CA LYS A 129 -22.63 -16.35 -12.71
C LYS A 129 -23.26 -15.42 -11.67
N PHE A 130 -22.46 -14.93 -10.72
CA PHE A 130 -22.90 -13.96 -9.73
C PHE A 130 -23.29 -12.65 -10.39
N LYS A 131 -22.44 -12.18 -11.31
CA LYS A 131 -22.64 -10.93 -12.05
C LYS A 131 -23.90 -11.01 -12.91
N GLU A 132 -24.10 -12.09 -13.66
CA GLU A 132 -25.32 -12.32 -14.43
C GLU A 132 -26.57 -12.32 -13.55
N THR A 133 -26.52 -12.99 -12.39
CA THR A 133 -27.66 -13.02 -11.45
C THR A 133 -27.97 -11.63 -10.89
N ILE A 134 -26.93 -10.86 -10.57
CA ILE A 134 -27.04 -9.48 -10.08
C ILE A 134 -27.64 -8.58 -11.16
N GLU A 135 -27.19 -8.68 -12.40
CA GLU A 135 -27.70 -7.88 -13.52
C GLU A 135 -29.19 -8.14 -13.76
N VAL A 136 -29.63 -9.41 -13.72
CA VAL A 136 -31.05 -9.77 -13.83
C VAL A 136 -31.88 -9.18 -12.69
N LEU A 137 -31.39 -9.24 -11.45
CA LEU A 137 -32.09 -8.69 -10.30
C LEU A 137 -32.14 -7.16 -10.34
N ILE A 138 -31.05 -6.50 -10.73
CA ILE A 138 -31.04 -5.04 -10.92
C ILE A 138 -32.03 -4.64 -12.00
N GLY A 139 -32.08 -5.34 -13.15
CA GLY A 139 -33.08 -5.08 -14.19
C GLY A 139 -34.52 -5.24 -13.71
N LYS A 140 -34.77 -6.15 -12.76
CA LYS A 140 -36.09 -6.34 -12.14
C LYS A 140 -36.49 -5.22 -11.18
N TYR A 141 -35.57 -4.78 -10.32
CA TYR A 141 -35.86 -3.77 -9.28
C TYR A 141 -35.65 -2.32 -9.75
N PHE A 142 -34.86 -2.13 -10.79
CA PHE A 142 -34.53 -0.85 -11.41
C PHE A 142 -34.69 -0.96 -12.94
N PRO A 143 -35.91 -1.01 -13.47
CA PRO A 143 -36.15 -1.13 -14.92
C PRO A 143 -35.76 0.12 -15.70
N ASP A 144 -35.90 1.31 -15.09
CA ASP A 144 -35.78 2.61 -15.77
C ASP A 144 -34.40 3.29 -15.64
N VAL A 145 -33.42 2.62 -15.03
CA VAL A 145 -32.06 3.18 -14.89
C VAL A 145 -31.25 2.96 -16.18
N ASP A 146 -30.41 3.93 -16.51
CA ASP A 146 -29.48 3.87 -17.63
C ASP A 146 -28.40 2.78 -17.41
N ASP A 147 -27.74 2.37 -18.49
CA ASP A 147 -26.75 1.28 -18.45
C ASP A 147 -25.51 1.62 -17.61
N GLU A 148 -25.15 2.91 -17.48
CA GLU A 148 -24.04 3.34 -16.60
C GLU A 148 -24.42 3.13 -15.13
N THR A 149 -25.63 3.51 -14.74
CA THR A 149 -26.19 3.27 -13.39
C THR A 149 -26.36 1.76 -13.12
N LYS A 150 -26.79 0.95 -14.10
CA LYS A 150 -26.84 -0.52 -13.93
C LYS A 150 -25.45 -1.11 -13.71
N GLY A 151 -24.46 -0.69 -14.48
CA GLY A 151 -23.07 -1.13 -14.33
C GLY A 151 -22.47 -0.74 -12.97
N PHE A 152 -22.82 0.47 -12.49
CA PHE A 152 -22.49 0.96 -11.16
C PHE A 152 -23.09 0.09 -10.04
N LEU A 153 -24.41 -0.12 -10.04
CA LEU A 153 -25.10 -0.92 -9.01
C LEU A 153 -24.62 -2.37 -9.00
N THR A 154 -24.34 -2.92 -10.19
CA THR A 154 -23.78 -4.27 -10.35
C THR A 154 -22.41 -4.37 -9.70
N SER A 155 -21.51 -3.44 -10.04
CA SER A 155 -20.15 -3.40 -9.48
C SER A 155 -20.16 -3.23 -7.96
N TYR A 156 -21.08 -2.41 -7.45
CA TYR A 156 -21.28 -2.19 -6.02
C TYR A 156 -21.77 -3.46 -5.30
N LEU A 157 -22.76 -4.17 -5.84
CA LEU A 157 -23.28 -5.41 -5.26
C LEU A 157 -22.26 -6.55 -5.33
N VAL A 158 -21.53 -6.69 -6.43
CA VAL A 158 -20.44 -7.66 -6.55
C VAL A 158 -19.38 -7.41 -5.48
N SER A 159 -18.94 -6.16 -5.31
CA SER A 159 -17.97 -5.79 -4.27
C SER A 159 -18.47 -6.09 -2.85
N LYS A 160 -19.76 -5.86 -2.55
CA LYS A 160 -20.39 -6.22 -1.26
C LYS A 160 -20.57 -7.72 -1.04
N ALA A 161 -20.82 -8.50 -2.09
CA ALA A 161 -21.15 -9.92 -1.98
C ALA A 161 -19.91 -10.83 -2.03
N LEU A 162 -18.94 -10.52 -2.89
CA LEU A 162 -17.75 -11.34 -3.13
C LEU A 162 -16.43 -10.67 -2.69
N GLY A 163 -16.45 -9.35 -2.55
CA GLY A 163 -15.28 -8.54 -2.19
C GLY A 163 -15.21 -8.20 -0.70
N LEU A 164 -14.49 -7.12 -0.41
CA LEU A 164 -14.37 -6.55 0.93
C LEU A 164 -15.40 -5.43 1.21
N GLY A 165 -16.43 -5.31 0.36
CA GLY A 165 -17.47 -4.30 0.46
C GLY A 165 -16.91 -2.88 0.51
N ASN A 166 -17.38 -2.08 1.49
CA ASN A 166 -16.96 -0.68 1.63
C ASN A 166 -15.45 -0.52 1.92
N VAL A 167 -14.76 -1.57 2.36
CA VAL A 167 -13.30 -1.52 2.54
C VAL A 167 -12.60 -1.38 1.18
N GLU A 168 -13.13 -1.94 0.10
CA GLU A 168 -12.55 -1.77 -1.24
C GLU A 168 -12.59 -0.31 -1.71
N ILE A 169 -13.65 0.41 -1.34
CA ILE A 169 -13.81 1.84 -1.63
C ILE A 169 -12.69 2.64 -0.96
N LEU A 170 -12.44 2.39 0.32
CA LEU A 170 -11.35 3.02 1.06
C LEU A 170 -9.98 2.62 0.46
N MET A 171 -9.83 1.34 0.10
CA MET A 171 -8.59 0.84 -0.51
C MET A 171 -8.32 1.44 -1.89
N SER A 172 -9.32 1.94 -2.61
CA SER A 172 -9.11 2.63 -3.88
C SER A 172 -8.67 4.10 -3.77
N ASP A 173 -8.81 4.74 -2.61
CA ASP A 173 -8.45 6.16 -2.44
C ASP A 173 -6.93 6.36 -2.28
N GLU A 174 -6.28 6.97 -3.27
CA GLU A 174 -4.84 7.21 -3.27
C GLU A 174 -4.35 8.14 -2.15
N MET A 175 -5.23 8.90 -1.50
CA MET A 175 -4.86 9.75 -0.35
C MET A 175 -4.73 8.97 0.96
N LEU A 176 -5.19 7.71 1.00
CA LEU A 176 -5.05 6.82 2.14
C LEU A 176 -3.82 5.92 2.02
N GLU A 177 -3.12 5.71 3.13
CA GLU A 177 -2.00 4.76 3.26
C GLU A 177 -2.40 3.49 4.02
N GLU A 178 -3.31 3.60 4.99
CA GLU A 178 -3.76 2.47 5.82
C GLU A 178 -5.28 2.51 6.02
N VAL A 179 -5.90 1.32 6.06
CA VAL A 179 -7.32 1.11 6.39
C VAL A 179 -7.40 0.04 7.48
N VAL A 180 -8.04 0.35 8.60
CA VAL A 180 -8.01 -0.46 9.81
C VAL A 180 -9.41 -0.71 10.35
N ILE A 181 -9.71 -1.99 10.59
CA ILE A 181 -10.87 -2.46 11.35
C ILE A 181 -10.33 -2.95 12.69
N ASN A 182 -10.71 -2.27 13.78
CA ASN A 182 -10.34 -2.68 15.14
C ASN A 182 -11.35 -3.68 15.72
N GLN A 183 -12.64 -3.41 15.49
CA GLN A 183 -13.78 -4.22 15.91
C GLN A 183 -15.01 -3.77 15.12
N ALA A 184 -16.07 -4.57 15.06
CA ALA A 184 -17.26 -4.25 14.27
C ALA A 184 -18.09 -3.08 14.85
N THR A 185 -18.01 -2.84 16.16
CA THR A 185 -18.72 -1.75 16.84
C THR A 185 -18.01 -0.39 16.78
N ASP A 186 -16.74 -0.37 16.34
CA ASP A 186 -15.95 0.84 16.11
C ASP A 186 -16.00 1.18 14.61
N PRO A 187 -16.08 2.46 14.21
CA PRO A 187 -15.96 2.82 12.80
C PRO A 187 -14.63 2.33 12.23
N ILE A 188 -14.60 2.13 10.91
CA ILE A 188 -13.34 1.87 10.22
C ILE A 188 -12.45 3.11 10.36
N TRP A 189 -11.18 2.92 10.69
CA TRP A 189 -10.18 3.98 10.75
C TRP A 189 -9.33 3.99 9.49
N VAL A 190 -8.88 5.17 9.09
CA VAL A 190 -7.99 5.33 7.93
C VAL A 190 -6.84 6.27 8.24
N TYR A 191 -5.67 6.00 7.68
CA TYR A 191 -4.53 6.92 7.73
C TYR A 191 -4.44 7.73 6.44
N HIS A 192 -4.75 9.02 6.53
CA HIS A 192 -4.69 9.96 5.41
C HIS A 192 -3.32 10.62 5.32
N LYS A 193 -2.72 10.68 4.13
CA LYS A 193 -1.37 11.23 3.87
C LYS A 193 -1.14 12.62 4.48
N LYS A 194 -2.18 13.47 4.46
CA LYS A 194 -2.14 14.86 4.97
C LYS A 194 -2.59 15.02 6.43
N TYR A 195 -3.53 14.21 6.89
CA TYR A 195 -4.26 14.46 8.15
C TYR A 195 -3.98 13.41 9.23
N GLY A 196 -3.24 12.35 8.92
CA GLY A 196 -2.99 11.24 9.84
C GLY A 196 -4.23 10.38 10.03
N TRP A 197 -4.45 9.87 11.24
CA TRP A 197 -5.57 9.00 11.56
C TRP A 197 -6.90 9.75 11.58
N LEU A 198 -7.86 9.25 10.80
CA LEU A 198 -9.23 9.76 10.70
C LEU A 198 -10.22 8.63 11.00
N LYS A 199 -11.34 8.97 11.64
CA LYS A 199 -12.50 8.06 11.79
C LYS A 199 -13.34 8.14 10.54
N THR A 200 -13.76 7.01 9.97
CA THR A 200 -14.72 7.04 8.86
C THR A 200 -16.16 7.03 9.37
N THR A 201 -17.12 7.30 8.47
CA THR A 201 -18.55 7.06 8.73
C THR A 201 -18.99 5.62 8.43
N LEU A 202 -18.05 4.73 8.12
CA LEU A 202 -18.33 3.37 7.67
C LEU A 202 -18.10 2.39 8.82
N TYR A 203 -19.01 1.42 8.96
CA TYR A 203 -18.92 0.34 9.93
C TYR A 203 -18.93 -1.01 9.23
N VAL A 204 -18.30 -2.00 9.88
CA VAL A 204 -18.50 -3.40 9.53
C VAL A 204 -19.76 -3.88 10.26
N ARG A 205 -20.58 -4.72 9.63
CA ARG A 205 -21.88 -5.14 10.16
C ARG A 205 -21.76 -5.87 11.49
N ASN A 206 -20.82 -6.80 11.58
CA ASN A 206 -20.59 -7.65 12.74
C ASN A 206 -19.22 -8.33 12.64
N GLU A 207 -18.83 -9.01 13.72
CA GLU A 207 -17.55 -9.71 13.82
C GLU A 207 -17.38 -10.86 12.81
N ASP A 208 -18.48 -11.53 12.46
CA ASP A 208 -18.46 -12.58 11.43
C ASP A 208 -18.08 -12.03 10.07
N GLN A 209 -18.51 -10.81 9.73
CA GLN A 209 -18.13 -10.15 8.49
C GLN A 209 -16.63 -9.81 8.49
N THR A 210 -16.08 -9.31 9.60
CA THR A 210 -14.64 -9.07 9.71
C THR A 210 -13.85 -10.38 9.53
N LYS A 211 -14.28 -11.46 10.19
CA LYS A 211 -13.68 -12.80 10.02
C LYS A 211 -13.81 -13.30 8.57
N HIS A 212 -14.93 -13.03 7.92
CA HIS A 212 -15.16 -13.37 6.52
C HIS A 212 -14.20 -12.63 5.59
N TYR A 213 -14.00 -11.32 5.79
CA TYR A 213 -13.02 -10.51 5.06
C TYR A 213 -11.59 -11.03 5.25
N ALA A 214 -11.19 -11.34 6.48
CA ALA A 214 -9.88 -11.95 6.75
C ALA A 214 -9.73 -13.31 6.03
N SER A 215 -10.80 -14.10 5.96
CA SER A 215 -10.82 -15.37 5.23
C SER A 215 -10.72 -15.20 3.71
N ILE A 216 -11.37 -14.18 3.13
CA ILE A 216 -11.23 -13.84 1.70
C ILE A 216 -9.78 -13.48 1.40
N ILE A 217 -9.18 -12.61 2.22
CA ILE A 217 -7.79 -12.18 2.08
C ILE A 217 -6.85 -13.39 2.14
N GLY A 218 -7.01 -14.25 3.16
CA GLY A 218 -6.24 -15.47 3.30
C GLY A 218 -6.30 -16.35 2.05
N ARG A 219 -7.52 -16.65 1.56
CA ARG A 219 -7.71 -17.50 0.37
C ARG A 219 -7.01 -16.93 -0.87
N LYS A 220 -7.06 -15.61 -1.09
CA LYS A 220 -6.41 -14.96 -2.25
C LYS A 220 -4.89 -15.15 -2.24
N VAL A 221 -4.27 -15.26 -1.07
CA VAL A 221 -2.82 -15.44 -0.91
C VAL A 221 -2.42 -16.89 -0.61
N GLY A 222 -3.35 -17.84 -0.73
CA GLY A 222 -3.11 -19.25 -0.45
C GLY A 222 -2.90 -19.58 1.04
N ARG A 223 -3.44 -18.76 1.94
CA ARG A 223 -3.41 -18.96 3.39
C ARG A 223 -4.80 -19.19 3.97
N GLN A 224 -4.85 -19.65 5.21
CA GLN A 224 -6.08 -19.80 5.97
C GLN A 224 -5.98 -19.00 7.26
N ILE A 225 -7.12 -18.52 7.73
CA ILE A 225 -7.27 -17.94 9.05
C ILE A 225 -8.42 -18.69 9.73
N SER A 226 -8.17 -19.19 10.93
CA SER A 226 -9.12 -20.03 11.66
C SER A 226 -8.94 -19.85 13.17
N VAL A 227 -9.81 -20.45 13.97
CA VAL A 227 -9.64 -20.38 15.43
C VAL A 227 -8.33 -21.05 15.89
N LEU A 228 -7.85 -22.06 15.14
CA LEU A 228 -6.58 -22.72 15.39
C LEU A 228 -5.38 -21.89 14.88
N GLU A 229 -5.59 -21.12 13.82
CA GLU A 229 -4.59 -20.22 13.22
C GLU A 229 -5.14 -18.79 13.16
N PRO A 230 -5.21 -18.09 14.30
CA PRO A 230 -5.95 -16.84 14.42
C PRO A 230 -5.21 -15.61 13.88
N LEU A 231 -3.97 -15.79 13.42
CA LEU A 231 -3.09 -14.74 12.93
C LEU A 231 -2.88 -14.88 11.43
N LEU A 232 -3.10 -13.80 10.69
CA LEU A 232 -2.84 -13.71 9.27
C LEU A 232 -1.90 -12.54 9.00
N ASP A 233 -0.82 -12.80 8.27
CA ASP A 233 0.01 -11.78 7.64
C ASP A 233 0.14 -12.15 6.16
N ALA A 234 -0.22 -11.23 5.27
CA ALA A 234 -0.44 -11.52 3.87
C ALA A 234 0.01 -10.37 2.98
N HIS A 235 0.54 -10.74 1.82
CA HIS A 235 0.89 -9.82 0.74
C HIS A 235 -0.09 -10.02 -0.41
N LEU A 236 -0.86 -8.98 -0.70
CA LEU A 236 -1.87 -8.99 -1.76
C LEU A 236 -1.21 -8.79 -3.13
N SER A 237 -1.90 -9.22 -4.19
CA SER A 237 -1.40 -9.17 -5.57
C SER A 237 -1.09 -7.75 -6.08
N GLU A 238 -1.68 -6.71 -5.48
CA GLU A 238 -1.42 -5.29 -5.82
C GLU A 238 -0.21 -4.70 -5.06
N GLY A 239 0.48 -5.48 -4.23
CA GLY A 239 1.59 -5.03 -3.39
C GLY A 239 1.17 -4.60 -1.97
N ASP A 240 -0.13 -4.46 -1.74
CA ASP A 240 -0.69 -4.14 -0.41
C ASP A 240 -0.38 -5.24 0.61
N ARG A 241 -0.24 -4.85 1.88
CA ARG A 241 -0.09 -5.79 2.99
C ARG A 241 -1.38 -5.86 3.80
N ALA A 242 -1.75 -7.06 4.21
CA ALA A 242 -2.87 -7.30 5.08
C ALA A 242 -2.41 -8.06 6.33
N ASN A 243 -2.75 -7.53 7.50
CA ASN A 243 -2.69 -8.26 8.76
C ASN A 243 -4.11 -8.46 9.28
N ALA A 244 -4.40 -9.63 9.84
CA ALA A 244 -5.66 -9.86 10.53
C ALA A 244 -5.45 -10.72 11.77
N THR A 245 -6.22 -10.43 12.82
CA THR A 245 -6.24 -11.22 14.06
C THR A 245 -7.69 -11.51 14.43
N ILE A 246 -8.02 -12.77 14.70
CA ILE A 246 -9.38 -13.15 15.11
C ILE A 246 -9.43 -13.62 16.56
N MET A 247 -10.65 -13.66 17.12
CA MET A 247 -10.94 -14.23 18.42
C MET A 247 -10.46 -15.70 18.50
N PRO A 248 -9.85 -16.16 19.62
CA PRO A 248 -9.78 -15.53 20.95
C PRO A 248 -8.61 -14.57 21.20
N ILE A 249 -7.72 -14.35 20.23
CA ILE A 249 -6.50 -13.55 20.46
C ILE A 249 -6.83 -12.06 20.57
N SER A 250 -7.71 -11.56 19.70
CA SER A 250 -8.24 -10.21 19.84
C SER A 250 -9.49 -10.23 20.69
N THR A 251 -9.38 -9.76 21.93
CA THR A 251 -10.44 -9.86 22.95
C THR A 251 -11.58 -8.88 22.76
N ALA A 252 -11.34 -7.76 22.07
CA ALA A 252 -12.35 -6.72 21.84
C ALA A 252 -13.18 -6.96 20.56
N GLY A 253 -12.57 -7.54 19.54
CA GLY A 253 -13.18 -7.83 18.23
C GLY A 253 -12.13 -8.29 17.24
N ASN A 254 -12.54 -8.91 16.13
CA ASN A 254 -11.62 -9.30 15.06
C ASN A 254 -11.02 -8.05 14.41
N THR A 255 -9.72 -8.08 14.14
CA THR A 255 -8.99 -6.95 13.56
C THR A 255 -8.54 -7.24 12.13
N ILE A 256 -8.51 -6.20 11.30
CA ILE A 256 -7.85 -6.20 9.99
C ILE A 256 -7.10 -4.88 9.84
N THR A 257 -5.83 -4.94 9.48
CA THR A 257 -5.02 -3.78 9.06
C THR A 257 -4.57 -3.99 7.62
N LEU A 258 -5.04 -3.13 6.72
CA LEU A 258 -4.59 -3.08 5.34
C LEU A 258 -3.63 -1.89 5.17
N ARG A 259 -2.40 -2.16 4.75
CA ARG A 259 -1.42 -1.14 4.38
C ARG A 259 -1.28 -1.13 2.87
N LYS A 260 -1.56 0.02 2.28
CA LYS A 260 -1.51 0.22 0.84
C LYS A 260 -0.07 0.38 0.36
N PHE A 261 0.22 -0.23 -0.78
CA PHE A 261 1.41 0.04 -1.55
C PHE A 261 1.28 1.39 -2.25
N SER A 262 2.30 2.26 -2.16
CA SER A 262 2.24 3.58 -2.78
C SER A 262 2.21 3.48 -4.30
N ARG A 263 1.09 3.92 -4.91
CA ARG A 263 0.91 3.93 -6.37
C ARG A 263 1.79 4.98 -7.08
N ASP A 264 2.16 6.03 -6.36
CA ASP A 264 3.10 7.07 -6.81
C ASP A 264 4.39 7.01 -5.97
N PRO A 265 5.52 6.48 -6.51
CA PRO A 265 6.76 6.37 -5.77
C PRO A 265 7.44 7.73 -5.57
N TRP A 266 8.28 7.80 -4.54
CA TRP A 266 9.20 8.92 -4.39
C TRP A 266 10.27 8.87 -5.48
N THR A 267 10.61 10.03 -6.03
CA THR A 267 11.70 10.24 -6.97
C THR A 267 12.72 11.22 -6.40
N ILE A 268 13.92 11.28 -6.99
CA ILE A 268 14.98 12.16 -6.50
C ILE A 268 14.56 13.63 -6.57
N THR A 269 13.84 14.02 -7.61
CA THR A 269 13.32 15.39 -7.76
C THR A 269 12.29 15.73 -6.69
N LYS A 270 11.39 14.79 -6.34
CA LYS A 270 10.47 14.95 -5.19
C LYS A 270 11.24 15.08 -3.87
N PHE A 271 12.29 14.28 -3.65
CA PHE A 271 13.15 14.35 -2.47
C PHE A 271 13.86 15.70 -2.33
N ILE A 272 14.32 16.28 -3.44
CA ILE A 272 14.97 17.59 -3.43
C ILE A 272 13.92 18.69 -3.19
N LYS A 273 12.77 18.64 -3.88
CA LYS A 273 11.65 19.58 -3.68
C LYS A 273 11.13 19.56 -2.23
N SER A 274 11.03 18.39 -1.60
CA SER A 274 10.61 18.24 -0.19
C SER A 274 11.71 18.57 0.83
N LYS A 275 12.91 18.96 0.36
CA LYS A 275 14.12 19.18 1.17
C LYS A 275 14.56 17.94 1.96
N THR A 276 14.16 16.74 1.54
CA THR A 276 14.59 15.48 2.17
C THR A 276 16.07 15.22 1.91
N MET A 277 16.58 15.60 0.73
CA MET A 277 17.99 15.50 0.36
C MET A 277 18.38 16.73 -0.48
N CYS A 278 19.61 17.24 -0.32
CA CYS A 278 20.11 18.32 -1.19
C CYS A 278 20.74 17.77 -2.48
N MET A 279 20.90 18.61 -3.50
CA MET A 279 21.41 18.19 -4.82
C MET A 279 22.85 17.72 -4.76
N GLU A 280 23.67 18.33 -3.91
CA GLU A 280 25.08 17.96 -3.73
C GLU A 280 25.22 16.56 -3.13
N ALA A 281 24.37 16.22 -2.16
CA ALA A 281 24.28 14.88 -1.60
C ALA A 281 23.81 13.86 -2.63
N ALA A 282 22.76 14.21 -3.39
CA ALA A 282 22.24 13.36 -4.45
C ALA A 282 23.30 13.09 -5.55
N ALA A 283 24.05 14.11 -5.96
CA ALA A 283 25.13 14.00 -6.94
C ALA A 283 26.29 13.14 -6.43
N LEU A 284 26.68 13.29 -5.15
CA LEU A 284 27.69 12.45 -4.52
C LEU A 284 27.27 10.97 -4.51
N ILE A 285 26.04 10.70 -4.07
CA ILE A 285 25.51 9.33 -4.02
C ILE A 285 25.39 8.75 -5.44
N TRP A 286 24.89 9.54 -6.39
CA TRP A 286 24.82 9.13 -7.79
C TRP A 286 26.21 8.75 -8.32
N MET A 287 27.23 9.57 -8.10
CA MET A 287 28.59 9.26 -8.55
C MET A 287 29.12 7.96 -7.93
N ALA A 288 28.91 7.73 -6.63
CA ALA A 288 29.31 6.48 -5.99
C ALA A 288 28.56 5.26 -6.57
N MET A 289 27.25 5.39 -6.82
CA MET A 289 26.44 4.31 -7.39
C MET A 289 26.80 4.02 -8.85
N GLU A 290 27.13 5.03 -9.64
CA GLU A 290 27.64 4.87 -11.00
C GLU A 290 28.85 3.93 -11.04
N TYR A 291 29.80 4.11 -10.11
CA TYR A 291 31.00 3.28 -9.98
C TYR A 291 30.84 2.10 -9.00
N GLU A 292 29.62 1.55 -8.92
CA GLU A 292 29.35 0.25 -8.28
C GLU A 292 29.63 0.16 -6.78
N MET A 293 29.76 1.31 -6.11
CA MET A 293 30.02 1.36 -4.68
C MET A 293 28.78 0.97 -3.88
N SER A 294 28.93 -0.02 -3.02
CA SER A 294 27.88 -0.53 -2.12
C SER A 294 27.54 0.49 -1.02
N ALA A 295 26.26 0.56 -0.66
CA ALA A 295 25.78 1.50 0.36
C ALA A 295 24.68 0.91 1.25
N ILE A 296 24.68 1.30 2.53
CA ILE A 296 23.61 0.99 3.49
C ILE A 296 22.74 2.20 3.70
N ILE A 297 21.42 2.03 3.55
CA ILE A 297 20.42 3.04 3.86
C ILE A 297 19.90 2.76 5.28
N ALA A 298 20.38 3.57 6.22
CA ALA A 298 20.05 3.48 7.64
C ALA A 298 18.83 4.34 8.02
N GLY A 299 18.22 4.05 9.17
CA GLY A 299 17.13 4.86 9.72
C GLY A 299 16.17 4.10 10.65
N GLY A 300 15.48 4.85 11.51
CA GLY A 300 14.44 4.30 12.37
C GLY A 300 13.20 3.80 11.60
N THR A 301 12.26 3.18 12.30
CA THR A 301 10.97 2.76 11.72
C THR A 301 10.23 3.94 11.08
N ALA A 302 9.71 3.71 9.87
CA ALA A 302 8.97 4.70 9.07
C ALA A 302 9.75 5.99 8.73
N SER A 303 11.09 5.98 8.81
CA SER A 303 11.94 7.11 8.42
C SER A 303 12.04 7.34 6.92
N GLY A 304 11.62 6.36 6.11
CA GLY A 304 11.68 6.40 4.64
C GLY A 304 12.85 5.63 4.04
N LYS A 305 13.47 4.68 4.75
CA LYS A 305 14.62 3.89 4.25
C LYS A 305 14.36 3.25 2.88
N THR A 306 13.32 2.44 2.75
CA THR A 306 13.00 1.77 1.47
C THR A 306 12.64 2.77 0.39
N SER A 307 11.99 3.89 0.76
CA SER A 307 11.72 4.98 -0.19
C SER A 307 13.02 5.61 -0.71
N THR A 308 14.00 5.86 0.16
CA THR A 308 15.33 6.34 -0.23
C THR A 308 16.05 5.31 -1.11
N LEU A 309 16.02 4.03 -0.75
CA LEU A 309 16.60 2.96 -1.56
C LEU A 309 15.99 2.95 -2.97
N ASN A 310 14.67 3.05 -3.08
CA ASN A 310 13.96 3.10 -4.36
C ASN A 310 14.32 4.36 -5.16
N VAL A 311 14.39 5.53 -4.52
CA VAL A 311 14.81 6.79 -5.15
C VAL A 311 16.21 6.66 -5.76
N LEU A 312 17.16 6.16 -4.97
CA LEU A 312 18.57 6.06 -5.35
C LEU A 312 18.80 4.98 -6.41
N ALA A 313 18.04 3.88 -6.40
CA ALA A 313 18.12 2.83 -7.41
C ALA A 313 17.79 3.32 -8.83
N ASN A 314 17.14 4.47 -8.98
CA ASN A 314 16.94 5.09 -10.30
C ASN A 314 18.24 5.60 -10.93
N PHE A 315 19.33 5.76 -10.16
CA PHE A 315 20.63 6.17 -10.69
C PHE A 315 21.38 5.05 -11.42
N PHE A 316 20.88 3.81 -11.40
CA PHE A 316 21.55 2.70 -12.07
C PHE A 316 21.57 2.85 -13.59
N PRO A 317 22.69 2.48 -14.25
CA PRO A 317 22.76 2.37 -15.70
C PRO A 317 21.70 1.42 -16.27
N PRO A 318 21.11 1.74 -17.44
CA PRO A 318 20.03 0.94 -18.04
C PRO A 318 20.48 -0.43 -18.57
N ASN A 319 21.77 -0.60 -18.83
CA ASN A 319 22.36 -1.83 -19.35
C ASN A 319 22.76 -2.85 -18.26
N GLN A 320 22.34 -2.62 -17.02
CA GLN A 320 22.68 -3.46 -15.87
C GLN A 320 21.49 -4.31 -15.40
N ARG A 321 21.78 -5.54 -14.98
CA ARG A 321 20.83 -6.47 -14.39
C ARG A 321 20.69 -6.21 -12.89
N ILE A 322 19.48 -5.89 -12.47
CA ILE A 322 19.15 -5.53 -11.10
C ILE A 322 18.31 -6.65 -10.49
N ILE A 323 18.67 -7.11 -9.29
CA ILE A 323 17.87 -8.05 -8.51
C ILE A 323 17.43 -7.35 -7.23
N SER A 324 16.12 -7.29 -6.97
CA SER A 324 15.60 -6.85 -5.66
C SER A 324 15.11 -8.03 -4.84
N ILE A 325 15.41 -8.02 -3.55
CA ILE A 325 15.01 -9.04 -2.59
C ILE A 325 14.32 -8.33 -1.43
N GLU A 326 13.03 -8.56 -1.26
CA GLU A 326 12.21 -7.83 -0.30
C GLU A 326 11.29 -8.78 0.48
N ASP A 327 11.00 -8.46 1.74
CA ASP A 327 9.93 -9.17 2.47
C ASP A 327 8.58 -8.85 1.85
N THR A 328 8.35 -7.55 1.63
CA THR A 328 7.16 -7.00 0.98
C THR A 328 7.66 -6.21 -0.21
N ARG A 329 7.04 -6.38 -1.37
CA ARG A 329 7.41 -5.59 -2.54
C ARG A 329 7.14 -4.12 -2.21
N GLU A 330 8.15 -3.27 -2.27
CA GLU A 330 8.10 -1.82 -2.02
C GLU A 330 8.83 -1.04 -3.15
N ILE A 331 9.87 -1.63 -3.73
CA ILE A 331 10.67 -1.05 -4.80
C ILE A 331 9.89 -1.01 -6.11
N ARG A 332 10.01 0.11 -6.83
CA ARG A 332 9.46 0.30 -8.17
C ARG A 332 10.47 1.07 -9.01
N LEU A 333 11.07 0.35 -9.96
CA LEU A 333 12.06 0.87 -10.89
C LEU A 333 11.42 1.18 -12.25
N PRO A 334 12.10 1.97 -13.11
CA PRO A 334 11.65 2.25 -14.47
C PRO A 334 11.45 0.96 -15.25
N LYS A 335 10.36 0.89 -16.02
CA LYS A 335 9.90 -0.35 -16.68
C LYS A 335 10.90 -0.93 -17.69
N PHE A 336 11.78 -0.09 -18.24
CA PHE A 336 12.77 -0.48 -19.24
C PHE A 336 14.07 -1.02 -18.62
N LEU A 337 14.25 -0.95 -17.29
CA LEU A 337 15.41 -1.55 -16.63
C LEU A 337 15.31 -3.07 -16.61
N HIS A 338 16.45 -3.75 -16.72
CA HIS A 338 16.55 -5.21 -16.62
C HIS A 338 16.46 -5.65 -15.15
N TRP A 339 15.25 -5.63 -14.61
CA TRP A 339 14.98 -5.85 -13.19
C TRP A 339 14.25 -7.17 -12.91
N VAL A 340 14.79 -7.94 -11.96
CA VAL A 340 14.19 -9.17 -11.42
C VAL A 340 13.81 -8.96 -9.95
N PRO A 341 12.53 -8.73 -9.65
CA PRO A 341 12.04 -8.63 -8.28
C PRO A 341 11.80 -10.01 -7.66
N MET A 342 12.26 -10.20 -6.43
CA MET A 342 12.05 -11.41 -5.63
C MET A 342 11.50 -11.07 -4.24
N ASN A 343 10.60 -11.91 -3.75
CA ASN A 343 9.95 -11.74 -2.46
C ASN A 343 10.19 -12.95 -1.55
N THR A 344 10.40 -12.71 -0.27
CA THR A 344 10.44 -13.79 0.72
C THR A 344 9.06 -14.44 0.85
N ARG A 345 9.04 -15.67 1.35
CA ARG A 345 7.81 -16.42 1.58
C ARG A 345 7.87 -17.03 2.96
N LEU A 346 6.92 -16.68 3.82
CA LEU A 346 6.77 -17.36 5.12
C LEU A 346 6.34 -18.82 4.92
N PRO A 347 6.61 -19.72 5.88
CA PRO A 347 6.11 -21.09 5.81
C PRO A 347 4.57 -21.13 5.76
N ASN A 348 4.04 -22.24 5.25
CA ASN A 348 2.61 -22.56 5.34
C ASN A 348 2.23 -22.96 6.78
N SER A 349 0.95 -23.27 7.00
CA SER A 349 0.39 -23.75 8.27
C SER A 349 1.12 -24.98 8.84
N GLU A 350 1.69 -25.84 7.99
CA GLU A 350 2.49 -27.00 8.41
C GLU A 350 3.97 -26.67 8.68
N GLY A 351 4.37 -25.40 8.62
CA GLY A 351 5.77 -24.98 8.80
C GLY A 351 6.67 -25.22 7.58
N LYS A 352 6.11 -25.58 6.42
CA LYS A 352 6.86 -25.94 5.20
C LYS A 352 6.88 -24.82 4.17
N GLY A 353 7.92 -24.84 3.33
CA GLY A 353 8.01 -23.98 2.15
C GLY A 353 8.43 -22.54 2.43
N GLU A 354 9.02 -22.26 3.59
CA GLU A 354 9.67 -20.97 3.84
C GLU A 354 10.77 -20.71 2.80
N ILE A 355 10.82 -19.48 2.29
CA ILE A 355 11.92 -18.95 1.46
C ILE A 355 12.38 -17.67 2.13
N SER A 356 13.53 -17.75 2.81
CA SER A 356 14.07 -16.62 3.56
C SER A 356 14.83 -15.63 2.65
N MET A 357 15.12 -14.44 3.18
CA MET A 357 15.96 -13.46 2.50
C MET A 357 17.36 -14.00 2.21
N GLU A 358 17.93 -14.76 3.14
CA GLU A 358 19.20 -15.48 2.95
C GLU A 358 19.12 -16.42 1.73
N ASN A 359 18.06 -17.23 1.60
CA ASN A 359 17.91 -18.14 0.46
C ASN A 359 17.89 -17.38 -0.88
N LEU A 360 17.17 -16.26 -0.93
CA LEU A 360 17.07 -15.42 -2.13
C LEU A 360 18.39 -14.72 -2.45
N LEU A 361 19.13 -14.29 -1.43
CA LEU A 361 20.41 -13.62 -1.61
C LEU A 361 21.48 -14.59 -2.13
N VAL A 362 21.58 -15.79 -1.56
CA VAL A 362 22.43 -16.87 -2.09
C VAL A 362 22.05 -17.23 -3.53
N ASN A 363 20.76 -17.31 -3.83
CA ASN A 363 20.28 -17.56 -5.19
C ASN A 363 20.63 -16.42 -6.16
N ALA A 364 20.54 -15.16 -5.72
CA ALA A 364 20.86 -14.00 -6.53
C ALA A 364 22.30 -14.01 -7.01
N LEU A 365 23.26 -14.44 -6.19
CA LEU A 365 24.68 -14.54 -6.57
C LEU A 365 24.93 -15.46 -7.79
N ARG A 366 24.02 -16.40 -8.06
CA ARG A 366 24.11 -17.31 -9.22
C ARG A 366 23.42 -16.78 -10.47
N GLN A 367 22.74 -15.64 -10.37
CA GLN A 367 21.99 -15.03 -11.47
C GLN A 367 22.78 -13.96 -12.24
N ARG A 368 24.08 -13.82 -11.95
CA ARG A 368 24.95 -12.77 -12.51
C ARG A 368 24.32 -11.37 -12.39
N PRO A 369 24.00 -10.90 -11.18
CA PRO A 369 23.50 -9.54 -10.99
C PRO A 369 24.64 -8.53 -11.08
N ASP A 370 24.37 -7.38 -11.69
CA ASP A 370 25.25 -6.21 -11.57
C ASP A 370 24.91 -5.45 -10.28
N ARG A 371 23.61 -5.39 -9.92
CA ARG A 371 23.09 -4.71 -8.73
C ARG A 371 22.20 -5.61 -7.90
N ILE A 372 22.41 -5.61 -6.59
CA ILE A 372 21.53 -6.28 -5.62
C ILE A 372 20.92 -5.25 -4.68
N LEU A 373 19.60 -5.20 -4.66
CA LEU A 373 18.81 -4.40 -3.72
C LEU A 373 18.24 -5.32 -2.65
N VAL A 374 18.50 -5.02 -1.37
CA VAL A 374 17.98 -5.80 -0.24
C VAL A 374 17.06 -4.91 0.61
N GLY A 375 15.81 -5.34 0.76
CA GLY A 375 14.74 -4.57 1.40
C GLY A 375 15.10 -4.12 2.81
N GLU A 376 15.37 -5.04 3.73
CA GLU A 376 15.87 -4.73 5.08
C GLU A 376 16.63 -5.91 5.66
N VAL A 377 17.90 -5.72 6.01
CA VAL A 377 18.71 -6.75 6.68
C VAL A 377 18.44 -6.71 8.17
N ARG A 378 18.03 -7.85 8.74
CA ARG A 378 17.60 -7.96 10.15
C ARG A 378 18.33 -9.03 10.93
N ARG A 379 18.87 -10.05 10.24
CA ARG A 379 19.44 -11.25 10.87
C ARG A 379 20.91 -11.43 10.49
N LYS A 380 21.67 -12.11 11.35
CA LYS A 380 23.10 -12.44 11.14
C LYS A 380 23.38 -13.04 9.76
N ARG A 381 22.67 -14.11 9.39
CA ARG A 381 22.91 -14.81 8.11
C ARG A 381 22.64 -13.95 6.87
N GLU A 382 21.64 -13.07 6.94
CA GLU A 382 21.35 -12.11 5.86
C GLU A 382 22.51 -11.11 5.71
N ALA A 383 23.04 -10.62 6.83
CA ALA A 383 24.20 -9.72 6.84
C ALA A 383 25.46 -10.42 6.33
N GLU A 384 25.77 -11.62 6.82
CA GLU A 384 26.93 -12.42 6.37
C GLU A 384 26.89 -12.64 4.85
N THR A 385 25.75 -13.07 4.33
CA THR A 385 25.56 -13.28 2.89
C THR A 385 25.64 -11.96 2.11
N LEU A 386 25.18 -10.84 2.68
CA LEU A 386 25.34 -9.52 2.07
C LEU A 386 26.82 -9.12 1.96
N PHE A 387 27.61 -9.33 3.01
CA PHE A 387 29.05 -9.03 2.96
C PHE A 387 29.79 -9.97 2.01
N GLU A 388 29.43 -11.25 1.94
CA GLU A 388 29.95 -12.19 0.93
C GLU A 388 29.67 -11.69 -0.49
N ALA A 389 28.45 -11.20 -0.75
CA ALA A 389 28.08 -10.62 -2.04
C ALA A 389 28.99 -9.43 -2.42
N ILE A 390 29.23 -8.51 -1.47
CA ILE A 390 30.10 -7.35 -1.70
C ILE A 390 31.55 -7.79 -1.96
N HIS A 391 32.07 -8.72 -1.17
CA HIS A 391 33.44 -9.21 -1.33
C HIS A 391 33.66 -10.03 -2.61
N THR A 392 32.61 -10.62 -3.17
CA THR A 392 32.64 -11.31 -4.48
C THR A 392 32.44 -10.37 -5.66
N GLY A 393 32.44 -9.04 -5.42
CA GLY A 393 32.42 -8.02 -6.46
C GLY A 393 31.02 -7.55 -6.88
N HIS A 394 29.97 -7.91 -6.12
CA HIS A 394 28.62 -7.43 -6.39
C HIS A 394 28.37 -6.08 -5.72
N SER A 395 27.72 -5.17 -6.45
CA SER A 395 27.27 -3.89 -5.88
C SER A 395 25.97 -4.10 -5.12
N VAL A 396 25.99 -3.89 -3.80
CA VAL A 396 24.84 -4.16 -2.92
C VAL A 396 24.35 -2.89 -2.23
N TYR A 397 23.03 -2.74 -2.24
CA TYR A 397 22.33 -1.66 -1.57
C TYR A 397 21.27 -2.24 -0.66
N ALA A 398 21.36 -1.98 0.64
CA ALA A 398 20.44 -2.56 1.60
C ALA A 398 19.93 -1.54 2.60
N THR A 399 18.72 -1.73 3.10
CA THR A 399 18.28 -0.96 4.27
C THR A 399 18.64 -1.66 5.58
N PHE A 400 18.89 -0.85 6.61
CA PHE A 400 19.25 -1.34 7.93
C PHE A 400 18.64 -0.43 9.02
N HIS A 401 18.17 -1.00 10.12
CA HIS A 401 17.58 -0.20 11.20
C HIS A 401 18.66 0.33 12.15
N SER A 402 18.89 1.64 12.13
CA SER A 402 19.81 2.37 13.01
C SER A 402 19.50 3.87 12.95
N ASN A 403 19.86 4.66 13.96
CA ASN A 403 19.50 6.09 14.01
C ASN A 403 20.63 7.02 13.56
N ASN A 404 21.85 6.51 13.42
CA ASN A 404 23.02 7.26 12.96
C ASN A 404 24.09 6.31 12.39
N ALA A 405 25.13 6.86 11.78
CA ALA A 405 26.18 6.10 11.09
C ALA A 405 27.04 5.25 12.06
N GLU A 406 27.33 5.78 13.25
CA GLU A 406 28.10 5.07 14.28
C GLU A 406 27.32 3.88 14.84
N GLU A 407 26.04 4.07 15.18
CA GLU A 407 25.12 3.00 15.58
C GLU A 407 24.97 1.94 14.49
N THR A 408 25.03 2.33 13.21
CA THR A 408 24.99 1.38 12.10
C THR A 408 26.19 0.43 12.16
N VAL A 409 27.40 0.97 12.35
CA VAL A 409 28.63 0.16 12.53
C VAL A 409 28.53 -0.71 13.78
N GLU A 410 28.11 -0.14 14.91
CA GLU A 410 27.98 -0.86 16.18
C GLU A 410 27.00 -2.05 16.06
N ARG A 411 25.84 -1.84 15.45
CA ARG A 411 24.82 -2.87 15.29
C ARG A 411 25.18 -3.94 14.27
N LEU A 412 25.95 -3.60 13.24
CA LEU A 412 26.48 -4.60 12.32
C LEU A 412 27.54 -5.47 13.01
N THR A 413 28.37 -4.87 13.88
CA THR A 413 29.53 -5.55 14.48
C THR A 413 29.24 -6.31 15.77
N ASN A 414 28.13 -6.01 16.43
CA ASN A 414 27.73 -6.67 17.67
C ASN A 414 26.54 -7.62 17.47
N ALA A 415 26.33 -8.53 18.40
CA ALA A 415 25.14 -9.38 18.44
C ALA A 415 23.85 -8.52 18.43
N PRO A 416 22.79 -8.94 17.71
CA PRO A 416 22.61 -10.27 17.10
C PRO A 416 23.15 -10.41 15.67
N ILE A 417 23.75 -9.38 15.06
CA ILE A 417 24.26 -9.44 13.67
C ILE A 417 25.70 -9.98 13.64
N ASP A 418 26.60 -9.40 14.44
CA ASP A 418 27.94 -9.94 14.71
C ASP A 418 28.80 -10.18 13.44
N VAL A 419 28.80 -9.20 12.52
CA VAL A 419 29.70 -9.18 11.36
C VAL A 419 31.11 -8.74 11.79
N PRO A 420 32.17 -9.46 11.39
CA PRO A 420 33.54 -9.08 11.70
C PRO A 420 33.89 -7.67 11.24
N LYS A 421 34.50 -6.87 12.13
CA LYS A 421 34.84 -5.46 11.85
C LYS A 421 35.57 -5.26 10.52
N ILE A 422 36.52 -6.15 10.23
CA ILE A 422 37.36 -6.13 9.04
C ILE A 422 36.57 -6.18 7.71
N MET A 423 35.31 -6.61 7.71
CA MET A 423 34.46 -6.64 6.52
C MET A 423 33.78 -5.28 6.24
N LEU A 424 33.61 -4.41 7.24
CA LEU A 424 32.87 -3.15 7.07
C LEU A 424 33.42 -2.20 6.01
N PRO A 425 34.75 -2.05 5.81
CA PRO A 425 35.27 -1.16 4.77
C PRO A 425 34.82 -1.50 3.34
N ALA A 426 34.21 -2.68 3.12
CA ALA A 426 33.59 -3.04 1.85
C ALA A 426 32.34 -2.20 1.52
N ILE A 427 31.66 -1.66 2.55
CA ILE A 427 30.57 -0.70 2.37
C ILE A 427 31.17 0.69 2.22
N SER A 428 30.92 1.33 1.08
CA SER A 428 31.50 2.65 0.79
C SER A 428 30.73 3.80 1.45
N MET A 429 29.42 3.64 1.67
CA MET A 429 28.58 4.70 2.24
C MET A 429 27.49 4.19 3.18
N ILE A 430 27.20 4.99 4.20
CA ILE A 430 26.01 4.86 5.06
C ILE A 430 25.17 6.14 4.91
N ILE A 431 23.92 6.00 4.50
CA ILE A 431 22.97 7.10 4.30
C ILE A 431 21.86 6.96 5.34
N VAL A 432 21.83 7.84 6.33
CA VAL A 432 20.88 7.75 7.45
C VAL A 432 19.67 8.63 7.19
N GLN A 433 18.47 8.07 7.27
CA GLN A 433 17.19 8.77 7.17
C GLN A 433 16.58 9.01 8.55
N PHE A 434 16.01 10.20 8.75
CA PHE A 434 15.37 10.63 9.98
C PHE A 434 13.95 11.14 9.71
N ARG A 435 13.02 10.79 10.62
CA ARG A 435 11.66 11.33 10.65
C ARG A 435 11.46 12.10 11.95
N ASN A 436 11.12 13.38 11.83
CA ASN A 436 10.61 14.14 12.94
C ASN A 436 9.15 13.72 13.20
N ARG A 437 8.90 13.02 14.30
CA ARG A 437 7.55 12.52 14.62
C ARG A 437 6.54 13.63 14.93
N ARG A 438 7.00 14.78 15.44
CA ARG A 438 6.13 15.91 15.79
C ARG A 438 5.62 16.65 14.56
N THR A 439 6.46 16.82 13.54
CA THR A 439 6.13 17.55 12.32
C THR A 439 5.80 16.62 11.14
N GLY A 440 6.05 15.32 11.26
CA GLY A 440 5.94 14.34 10.19
C GLY A 440 7.03 14.44 9.11
N THR A 441 7.94 15.41 9.20
CA THR A 441 8.93 15.68 8.15
C THR A 441 10.03 14.62 8.11
N ARG A 442 10.45 14.24 6.89
CA ARG A 442 11.53 13.29 6.64
C ARG A 442 12.73 14.00 6.01
N ARG A 443 13.93 13.70 6.53
CA ARG A 443 15.22 14.31 6.14
C ARG A 443 16.32 13.26 6.14
N THR A 444 17.25 13.40 5.21
CA THR A 444 18.55 12.70 5.29
C THR A 444 19.32 13.33 6.44
N PHE A 445 19.64 12.53 7.45
CA PHE A 445 20.28 12.96 8.69
C PHE A 445 21.79 12.97 8.57
N GLN A 446 22.36 11.91 8.01
CA GLN A 446 23.81 11.76 7.84
C GLN A 446 24.12 11.06 6.53
N ILE A 447 25.23 11.47 5.92
CA ILE A 447 25.93 10.69 4.90
C ILE A 447 27.34 10.48 5.43
N ALA A 448 27.72 9.22 5.57
CA ALA A 448 29.02 8.82 6.10
C ALA A 448 29.70 7.84 5.14
N GLU A 449 31.03 7.82 5.16
CA GLU A 449 31.85 6.75 4.60
C GLU A 449 32.37 5.85 5.72
N ILE A 450 32.73 4.62 5.39
CA ILE A 450 33.42 3.73 6.33
C ILE A 450 34.92 3.75 6.01
N LEU A 451 35.72 3.98 7.04
CA LEU A 451 37.18 4.00 6.94
C LEU A 451 37.77 2.59 7.07
N HIS A 452 39.05 2.43 6.70
CA HIS A 452 39.75 1.14 6.80
C HIS A 452 39.84 0.59 8.23
N ASP A 453 39.79 1.45 9.25
CA ASP A 453 39.73 1.07 10.66
C ASP A 453 38.31 0.67 11.12
N SER A 454 37.38 0.54 10.17
CA SER A 454 35.97 0.20 10.39
C SER A 454 35.17 1.25 11.15
N THR A 455 35.66 2.48 11.27
CA THR A 455 34.92 3.60 11.87
C THR A 455 34.14 4.38 10.80
N ALA A 456 33.03 5.00 11.21
CA ALA A 456 32.23 5.85 10.33
C ALA A 456 32.73 7.30 10.34
N ASN A 457 33.11 7.82 9.18
CA ASN A 457 33.42 9.24 8.99
C ASN A 457 32.20 9.96 8.39
N VAL A 458 31.52 10.78 9.21
CA VAL A 458 30.33 11.55 8.78
C VAL A 458 30.75 12.71 7.87
N LEU A 459 30.50 12.57 6.57
CA LEU A 459 30.79 13.57 5.55
C LEU A 459 29.81 14.74 5.60
N MET A 460 28.52 14.42 5.67
CA MET A 460 27.45 15.41 5.73
C MET A 460 26.52 15.13 6.92
N GLN A 461 26.10 16.19 7.61
CA GLN A 461 25.24 16.13 8.80
C GLN A 461 24.10 17.14 8.67
N TYR A 462 22.90 16.71 9.03
CA TYR A 462 21.72 17.58 9.01
C TYR A 462 21.76 18.58 10.18
N ASP A 463 21.65 19.86 9.86
CA ASP A 463 21.51 20.96 10.81
C ASP A 463 20.03 21.32 10.99
N TYR A 464 19.50 20.97 12.16
CA TYR A 464 18.10 21.22 12.53
C TYR A 464 17.71 22.70 12.52
N LYS A 465 18.65 23.61 12.83
CA LYS A 465 18.35 25.04 12.89
C LYS A 465 18.19 25.63 11.50
N LYS A 466 18.94 25.10 10.52
CA LYS A 466 18.97 25.61 9.15
C LYS A 466 18.06 24.83 8.19
N ASP A 467 17.49 23.70 8.61
CA ASP A 467 16.75 22.74 7.76
C ASP A 467 17.57 22.34 6.52
N LYS A 468 18.87 22.09 6.71
CA LYS A 468 19.83 21.80 5.63
C LYS A 468 20.83 20.74 6.03
N LEU A 469 21.21 19.92 5.05
CA LEU A 469 22.32 18.98 5.15
C LEU A 469 23.63 19.73 4.84
N VAL A 470 24.58 19.73 5.76
CA VAL A 470 25.84 20.49 5.65
C VAL A 470 27.06 19.58 5.69
N TRP A 471 28.12 19.95 4.98
CA TRP A 471 29.41 19.25 5.06
C TRP A 471 30.02 19.41 6.45
N LYS A 472 30.44 18.29 7.04
CA LYS A 472 31.09 18.22 8.36
C LYS A 472 32.56 17.86 8.23
N ASN A 473 32.87 16.79 7.50
CA ASN A 473 34.23 16.29 7.31
C ASN A 473 34.55 16.14 5.81
N LYS A 474 35.85 16.14 5.48
CA LYS A 474 36.32 15.75 4.14
C LYS A 474 36.26 14.24 3.97
N SER A 475 36.03 13.79 2.74
CA SER A 475 36.14 12.37 2.39
C SER A 475 37.59 11.93 2.38
N LYS A 476 37.82 10.71 2.87
CA LYS A 476 39.08 10.00 2.85
C LYS A 476 38.96 8.76 1.98
N SER A 477 38.10 7.81 2.37
CA SER A 477 37.97 6.51 1.71
C SER A 477 37.14 6.57 0.44
N LEU A 478 36.00 7.26 0.43
CA LEU A 478 35.11 7.31 -0.74
C LEU A 478 35.80 7.96 -1.95
N PHE A 479 36.41 9.13 -1.76
CA PHE A 479 37.14 9.81 -2.84
C PHE A 479 38.41 9.05 -3.24
N ALA A 480 39.09 8.38 -2.32
CA ALA A 480 40.22 7.51 -2.67
C ALA A 480 39.78 6.35 -3.57
N ASN A 481 38.66 5.69 -3.24
CA ASN A 481 38.08 4.62 -4.07
C ASN A 481 37.64 5.15 -5.44
N LEU A 482 37.03 6.34 -5.51
CA LEU A 482 36.66 6.96 -6.79
C LEU A 482 37.91 7.18 -7.65
N ARG A 483 38.97 7.77 -7.09
CA ARG A 483 40.24 7.95 -7.81
C ARG A 483 40.84 6.64 -8.28
N LEU A 484 40.75 5.59 -7.46
CA LEU A 484 41.25 4.26 -7.81
C LEU A 484 40.47 3.65 -8.98
N TYR A 485 39.14 3.76 -8.98
CA TYR A 485 38.28 3.13 -9.98
C TYR A 485 38.25 3.91 -11.31
N THR A 486 38.41 5.23 -11.26
CA THR A 486 38.26 6.08 -12.45
C THR A 486 39.56 6.68 -12.96
N GLY A 487 40.60 6.76 -12.13
CA GLY A 487 41.82 7.52 -12.40
C GLY A 487 41.64 9.05 -12.33
N PHE A 488 40.47 9.53 -11.90
CA PHE A 488 40.19 10.97 -11.89
C PHE A 488 41.03 11.73 -10.86
N THR A 489 41.39 12.96 -11.22
CA THR A 489 41.88 13.97 -10.29
C THR A 489 40.75 14.52 -9.43
N GLU A 490 41.10 15.20 -8.33
CA GLU A 490 40.10 15.87 -7.49
C GLU A 490 39.31 16.94 -8.24
N LEU A 491 39.94 17.62 -9.21
CA LEU A 491 39.28 18.62 -10.05
C LEU A 491 38.24 17.98 -10.97
N GLU A 492 38.54 16.82 -11.55
CA GLU A 492 37.62 16.07 -12.42
C GLU A 492 36.45 15.50 -11.63
N ILE A 493 36.70 14.95 -10.43
CA ILE A 493 35.62 14.51 -9.52
C ILE A 493 34.68 15.67 -9.21
N ASN A 494 35.23 16.82 -8.82
CA ASN A 494 34.41 18.00 -8.53
C ASN A 494 33.67 18.54 -9.76
N LYS A 495 34.23 18.37 -10.97
CA LYS A 495 33.57 18.71 -12.23
C LYS A 495 32.38 17.79 -12.50
N GLU A 496 32.56 16.47 -12.39
CA GLU A 496 31.47 15.49 -12.57
C GLU A 496 30.35 15.70 -11.53
N LEU A 497 30.68 16.01 -10.28
CA LEU A 497 29.67 16.34 -9.27
C LEU A 497 28.84 17.58 -9.67
N LYS A 498 29.48 18.64 -10.18
CA LYS A 498 28.78 19.83 -10.67
C LYS A 498 27.90 19.51 -11.88
N GLU A 499 28.38 18.69 -12.81
CA GLU A 499 27.60 18.24 -13.96
C GLU A 499 26.33 17.50 -13.53
N LYS A 500 26.44 16.59 -12.56
CA LYS A 500 25.28 15.87 -11.99
C LYS A 500 24.30 16.81 -11.30
N VAL A 501 24.78 17.81 -10.55
CA VAL A 501 23.92 18.85 -9.95
C VAL A 501 23.14 19.59 -11.04
N ASN A 502 23.78 20.00 -12.14
CA ASN A 502 23.11 20.69 -13.25
C ASN A 502 21.99 19.84 -13.87
N ILE A 503 22.19 18.52 -13.99
CA ILE A 503 21.16 17.59 -14.50
C ILE A 503 19.98 17.52 -13.52
N LEU A 504 20.24 17.40 -12.21
CA LEU A 504 19.20 17.38 -11.19
C LEU A 504 18.38 18.69 -11.18
N GLU A 505 19.05 19.84 -11.32
CA GLU A 505 18.39 21.14 -11.45
C GLU A 505 17.48 21.20 -12.67
N TYR A 506 17.96 20.72 -13.82
CA TYR A 506 17.16 20.61 -15.04
C TYR A 506 15.89 19.76 -14.81
N MET A 507 16.03 18.58 -14.20
CA MET A 507 14.90 17.70 -13.93
C MET A 507 13.84 18.36 -13.04
N ILE A 508 14.28 19.10 -12.02
CA ILE A 508 13.37 19.85 -11.12
C ILE A 508 12.66 20.96 -11.88
N LYS A 509 13.40 21.76 -12.67
CA LYS A 509 12.85 22.88 -13.45
C LYS A 509 11.78 22.44 -14.45
N HIS A 510 11.93 21.24 -15.01
CA HIS A 510 10.99 20.67 -15.97
C HIS A 510 9.94 19.73 -15.36
N ASN A 511 9.85 19.67 -14.02
CA ASN A 511 8.90 18.81 -13.29
C ASN A 511 8.96 17.33 -13.70
N ILE A 512 10.18 16.81 -13.91
CA ILE A 512 10.40 15.39 -14.15
C ILE A 512 10.34 14.67 -12.79
N ASP A 513 9.17 14.17 -12.41
CA ASP A 513 8.91 13.62 -11.08
C ASP A 513 8.31 12.20 -11.04
N ASP A 514 8.01 11.62 -12.20
CA ASP A 514 7.67 10.22 -12.37
C ASP A 514 8.92 9.32 -12.47
N VAL A 515 8.81 8.06 -12.01
CA VAL A 515 9.90 7.08 -12.00
C VAL A 515 10.40 6.79 -13.42
N ASP A 516 9.51 6.55 -14.38
CA ASP A 516 9.92 6.24 -15.76
C ASP A 516 10.58 7.47 -16.40
N ALA A 517 10.06 8.67 -16.14
CA ALA A 517 10.62 9.92 -16.66
C ALA A 517 12.02 10.22 -16.08
N VAL A 518 12.21 10.03 -14.77
CA VAL A 518 13.51 10.14 -14.11
C VAL A 518 14.49 9.10 -14.68
N GLY A 519 14.03 7.86 -14.83
CA GLY A 519 14.81 6.79 -15.44
C GLY A 519 15.29 7.14 -16.84
N ARG A 520 14.45 7.74 -17.69
CA ARG A 520 14.85 8.14 -19.05
C ARG A 520 15.99 9.14 -19.06
N VAL A 521 15.98 10.13 -18.15
CA VAL A 521 17.09 11.08 -18.01
C VAL A 521 18.38 10.36 -17.63
N MET A 522 18.30 9.37 -16.73
CA MET A 522 19.46 8.57 -16.35
C MET A 522 19.95 7.69 -17.50
N ALA A 523 19.02 7.06 -18.24
CA ALA A 523 19.37 6.27 -19.42
C ALA A 523 20.09 7.11 -20.48
N GLU A 524 19.59 8.32 -20.75
CA GLU A 524 20.23 9.26 -21.68
C GLU A 524 21.61 9.70 -21.17
N TYR A 525 21.76 9.96 -19.87
CA TYR A 525 23.05 10.32 -19.28
C TYR A 525 24.13 9.26 -19.56
N TYR A 526 23.77 7.97 -19.43
CA TYR A 526 24.70 6.87 -19.64
C TYR A 526 24.90 6.47 -21.11
N THR A 527 23.91 6.70 -21.98
CA THR A 527 23.96 6.26 -23.39
C THR A 527 24.38 7.36 -24.36
N ASP A 528 23.91 8.60 -24.14
CA ASP A 528 24.25 9.77 -24.96
C ASP A 528 24.33 11.05 -24.10
N LYS A 529 25.38 11.13 -23.26
CA LYS A 529 25.68 12.29 -22.43
C LYS A 529 25.70 13.60 -23.25
N LYS A 530 26.17 13.57 -24.50
CA LYS A 530 26.27 14.78 -25.36
C LYS A 530 24.90 15.30 -25.76
N ASN A 531 24.00 14.42 -26.18
CA ASN A 531 22.63 14.80 -26.52
C ASN A 531 21.90 15.35 -25.29
N LEU A 532 22.01 14.69 -24.13
CA LEU A 532 21.41 15.19 -22.88
C LEU A 532 21.85 16.63 -22.58
N PHE A 533 23.16 16.92 -22.60
CA PHE A 533 23.64 18.28 -22.37
C PHE A 533 23.20 19.27 -23.46
N SER A 534 23.08 18.84 -24.72
CA SER A 534 22.50 19.70 -25.76
C SER A 534 21.03 20.02 -25.48
N VAL A 535 20.25 19.07 -24.97
CA VAL A 535 18.83 19.27 -24.64
C VAL A 535 18.70 20.22 -23.45
N ILE A 536 19.51 20.02 -22.41
CA ILE A 536 19.59 20.88 -21.22
C ILE A 536 19.96 22.32 -21.63
N ALA A 537 21.00 22.49 -22.45
CA ALA A 537 21.45 23.81 -22.91
C ALA A 537 20.37 24.54 -23.75
N LYS A 538 19.55 23.80 -24.50
CA LYS A 538 18.43 24.34 -25.30
C LYS A 538 17.15 24.53 -24.48
N GLY A 539 17.13 24.13 -23.20
CA GLY A 539 15.94 24.20 -22.33
C GLY A 539 14.74 23.38 -22.83
N ARG A 540 14.99 22.34 -23.64
CA ARG A 540 13.93 21.49 -24.18
C ARG A 540 13.61 20.36 -23.22
N LEU A 541 12.38 19.85 -23.25
CA LEU A 541 12.04 18.59 -22.59
C LEU A 541 12.65 17.42 -23.35
N LEU A 542 13.27 16.49 -22.61
CA LEU A 542 13.66 15.18 -23.12
C LEU A 542 12.38 14.45 -23.58
N LYS A 543 12.33 14.04 -24.85
CA LYS A 543 11.14 13.39 -25.43
C LYS A 543 11.08 11.91 -25.10
#